data_AF-A0A518E3F4-F1
#
_entry.id   AF-A0A518E3F4-F1
#
_cell.length_a   1.000
_cell.length_b   1.000
_cell.length_c   1.000
_cell.angle_alpha   90.00
_cell.angle_beta   90.00
_cell.angle_gamma   90.00
#
_symmetry.space_group_name_H-M   'P 1'
#
loop_
_entity.id
_entity.type
_entity.pdbx_description
1 polymer ?
#
loop_
_entity_poly.entity_id
_entity_poly.type
_entity_poly.pdbx_seq_one_letter_code
_entity_poly.pdbx_strand_id
1 'polypeptide(L)'
;MNDLYHEMLSNAPLTRIMQQAVETNKFALKTAAQALTDEDITRLGVLTSQKLRVGGVESILASGCLLSLFRTATDADDRRELFENLLKDLDMSQTQAYRCESTWNCFGLALVREPQLAKYFVAESLKILSADSVPTSVRESALQRTRKGEKITIKSAKALLGRGARVRAGQAKANSAKATRRMSDGSGAGGCLWSYVGEAIRLTVEPRQADAQADKAAIIRDLEAAINQLRAVDSGDPNIA
;
A
#
# COMPACT_ATOMS: atom_id res chain seq x y z
N MET A 1 -41.53 -16.02 -0.21
CA MET A 1 -41.42 -14.96 -1.23
C MET A 1 -39.94 -14.76 -1.49
N ASN A 2 -39.50 -14.69 -2.74
CA ASN A 2 -38.07 -14.61 -3.05
C ASN A 2 -37.59 -13.18 -2.82
N ASP A 3 -36.75 -12.98 -1.80
CA ASP A 3 -36.44 -11.66 -1.26
C ASP A 3 -35.03 -11.17 -1.64
N LEU A 4 -34.44 -11.76 -2.68
CA LEU A 4 -33.04 -11.51 -3.06
C LEU A 4 -32.70 -10.02 -3.24
N TYR A 5 -33.59 -9.26 -3.89
CA TYR A 5 -33.36 -7.83 -4.08
C TYR A 5 -33.47 -7.05 -2.78
N HIS A 6 -34.35 -7.43 -1.86
CA HIS A 6 -34.41 -6.84 -0.52
C HIS A 6 -33.18 -7.23 0.32
N GLU A 7 -32.66 -8.45 0.20
CA GLU A 7 -31.40 -8.84 0.84
C GLU A 7 -30.24 -7.98 0.32
N MET A 8 -30.18 -7.74 -1.00
CA MET A 8 -29.21 -6.81 -1.58
C MET A 8 -29.38 -5.39 -1.05
N LEU A 9 -30.60 -4.86 -1.03
CA LEU A 9 -30.92 -3.50 -0.54
C LEU A 9 -30.63 -3.34 0.96
N SER A 10 -30.75 -4.42 1.72
CA SER A 10 -30.38 -4.53 3.15
C SER A 10 -28.88 -4.77 3.35
N ASN A 11 -28.09 -4.74 2.28
CA ASN A 11 -26.64 -4.91 2.28
C ASN A 11 -26.17 -6.26 2.87
N ALA A 12 -26.92 -7.35 2.63
CA ALA A 12 -26.53 -8.69 3.06
C ALA A 12 -25.14 -9.11 2.53
N PRO A 13 -24.44 -10.05 3.21
CA PRO A 13 -23.16 -10.58 2.74
C PRO A 13 -23.24 -11.13 1.31
N LEU A 14 -22.18 -10.94 0.51
CA LEU A 14 -22.18 -11.34 -0.90
C LEU A 14 -22.37 -12.86 -1.08
N THR A 15 -21.76 -13.67 -0.21
CA THR A 15 -21.90 -15.14 -0.23
C THR A 15 -23.35 -15.58 -0.06
N ARG A 16 -24.09 -14.94 0.84
CA ARG A 16 -25.52 -15.20 1.07
C ARG A 16 -26.35 -14.82 -0.16
N ILE A 17 -26.11 -13.65 -0.73
CA ILE A 17 -26.77 -13.21 -1.98
C ILE A 17 -26.52 -14.22 -3.10
N MET A 18 -25.29 -14.71 -3.25
CA MET A 18 -24.93 -15.70 -4.26
C MET A 18 -25.63 -17.04 -4.04
N GLN A 19 -25.67 -17.55 -2.80
CA GLN A 19 -26.36 -18.80 -2.46
C GLN A 19 -27.84 -18.72 -2.82
N GLN A 20 -28.52 -17.65 -2.39
CA GLN A 20 -29.93 -17.46 -2.69
C GLN A 20 -30.17 -17.26 -4.20
N ALA A 21 -29.26 -16.56 -4.90
CA ALA A 21 -29.36 -16.40 -6.35
C ALA A 21 -29.28 -17.74 -7.11
N VAL A 22 -28.47 -18.69 -6.64
CA VAL A 22 -28.37 -20.04 -7.23
C VAL A 22 -29.65 -20.85 -6.99
N GLU A 23 -30.25 -20.72 -5.82
CA GLU A 23 -31.49 -21.41 -5.45
C GLU A 23 -32.74 -20.79 -6.12
N THR A 24 -32.60 -19.58 -6.69
CA THR A 24 -33.71 -18.84 -7.28
C THR A 24 -33.80 -19.06 -8.79
N ASN A 25 -34.95 -19.56 -9.25
CA ASN A 25 -35.17 -19.68 -10.70
C ASN A 25 -35.36 -18.31 -11.40
N LYS A 26 -35.04 -18.26 -12.69
CA LYS A 26 -35.09 -17.04 -13.51
C LYS A 26 -36.46 -16.37 -13.57
N PHE A 27 -37.54 -17.15 -13.51
CA PHE A 27 -38.91 -16.61 -13.51
C PHE A 27 -39.16 -15.80 -12.23
N ALA A 28 -38.84 -16.37 -11.06
CA ALA A 28 -38.96 -15.71 -9.77
C ALA A 28 -38.11 -14.44 -9.69
N LEU A 29 -36.87 -14.45 -10.21
CA LEU A 29 -36.04 -13.24 -10.30
C LEU A 29 -36.72 -12.16 -11.14
N LYS A 30 -37.25 -12.51 -12.32
CA LYS A 30 -37.91 -11.55 -13.20
C LYS A 30 -39.15 -10.95 -12.53
N THR A 31 -39.97 -11.78 -11.89
CA THR A 31 -41.15 -11.32 -11.14
C THR A 31 -40.77 -10.39 -10.00
N ALA A 32 -39.73 -10.74 -9.20
CA ALA A 32 -39.27 -9.88 -8.11
C ALA A 32 -38.67 -8.57 -8.64
N ALA A 33 -37.97 -8.59 -9.78
CA ALA A 33 -37.40 -7.39 -10.40
C ALA A 33 -38.48 -6.41 -10.90
N GLN A 34 -39.63 -6.92 -11.35
CA GLN A 34 -40.76 -6.09 -11.79
C GLN A 34 -41.42 -5.30 -10.65
N ALA A 35 -41.21 -5.71 -9.40
CA ALA A 35 -41.72 -5.02 -8.23
C ALA A 35 -40.80 -3.89 -7.73
N LEU A 36 -39.61 -3.74 -8.31
CA LEU A 36 -38.64 -2.71 -7.91
C LEU A 36 -39.02 -1.34 -8.45
N THR A 37 -38.82 -0.32 -7.62
CA THR A 37 -38.94 1.08 -8.04
C THR A 37 -37.66 1.57 -8.73
N ASP A 38 -37.73 2.71 -9.43
CA ASP A 38 -36.54 3.36 -9.99
C ASP A 38 -35.50 3.73 -8.91
N GLU A 39 -35.97 4.08 -7.71
CA GLU A 39 -35.12 4.35 -6.55
C GLU A 39 -34.39 3.07 -6.09
N ASP A 40 -35.10 1.95 -6.00
CA ASP A 40 -34.51 0.65 -5.66
C ASP A 40 -33.45 0.23 -6.68
N ILE A 41 -33.75 0.39 -7.97
CA ILE A 41 -32.81 0.08 -9.06
C ILE A 41 -31.56 0.95 -8.94
N THR A 42 -31.72 2.25 -8.67
CA THR A 42 -30.60 3.17 -8.46
C THR A 42 -29.75 2.74 -7.27
N ARG A 43 -30.38 2.41 -6.15
CA ARG A 43 -29.72 1.96 -4.92
C ARG A 43 -29.01 0.62 -5.11
N LEU A 44 -29.62 -0.33 -5.82
CA LEU A 44 -29.00 -1.60 -6.21
C LEU A 44 -27.74 -1.37 -7.05
N GLY A 45 -27.76 -0.42 -7.99
CA GLY A 45 -26.59 -0.05 -8.79
C GLY A 45 -25.41 0.44 -7.94
N VAL A 46 -25.70 1.27 -6.92
CA VAL A 46 -24.70 1.76 -5.96
C VAL A 46 -24.13 0.62 -5.12
N LEU A 47 -24.99 -0.22 -4.54
CA LEU A 47 -24.58 -1.34 -3.68
C LEU A 47 -23.79 -2.40 -4.45
N THR A 48 -24.22 -2.74 -5.66
CA THR A 48 -23.51 -3.65 -6.56
C THR A 48 -22.13 -3.11 -6.88
N SER A 49 -22.04 -1.83 -7.28
CA SER A 49 -20.76 -1.17 -7.56
C SER A 49 -19.83 -1.15 -6.34
N GLN A 50 -20.37 -1.00 -5.14
CA GLN A 50 -19.60 -1.03 -3.90
C GLN A 50 -19.09 -2.43 -3.59
N LYS A 51 -19.95 -3.46 -3.63
CA LYS A 51 -19.57 -4.86 -3.35
C LYS A 51 -18.51 -5.34 -4.32
N LEU A 52 -18.65 -5.05 -5.62
CA LEU A 52 -17.65 -5.42 -6.63
C LEU A 52 -16.29 -4.75 -6.41
N ARG A 53 -16.28 -3.46 -6.00
CA ARG A 53 -15.02 -2.76 -5.68
C ARG A 53 -14.35 -3.33 -4.44
N VAL A 54 -15.12 -3.49 -3.36
CA VAL A 54 -14.61 -4.03 -2.10
C VAL A 54 -14.05 -5.44 -2.33
N GLY A 55 -14.78 -6.31 -3.01
CA GLY A 55 -14.30 -7.66 -3.34
C GLY A 55 -13.01 -7.66 -4.16
N GLY A 56 -12.86 -6.75 -5.14
CA GLY A 56 -11.62 -6.61 -5.89
C GLY A 56 -10.43 -6.13 -5.05
N VAL A 57 -10.66 -5.22 -4.10
CA VAL A 57 -9.63 -4.73 -3.16
C VAL A 57 -9.25 -5.84 -2.16
N GLU A 58 -10.23 -6.48 -1.54
CA GLU A 58 -10.03 -7.59 -0.60
C GLU A 58 -9.28 -8.76 -1.25
N SER A 59 -9.64 -9.13 -2.47
CA SER A 59 -8.94 -10.19 -3.22
C SER A 59 -7.46 -9.90 -3.41
N ILE A 60 -7.09 -8.66 -3.77
CA ILE A 60 -5.68 -8.27 -3.93
C ILE A 60 -4.94 -8.26 -2.59
N LEU A 61 -5.58 -7.74 -1.53
CA LEU A 61 -4.98 -7.71 -0.19
C LEU A 61 -4.77 -9.11 0.37
N ALA A 62 -5.77 -9.99 0.24
CA ALA A 62 -5.68 -11.37 0.67
C ALA A 62 -4.59 -12.12 -0.11
N SER A 63 -4.55 -11.97 -1.44
CA SER A 63 -3.49 -12.55 -2.27
C SER A 63 -2.11 -12.04 -1.84
N GLY A 64 -1.96 -10.73 -1.64
CA GLY A 64 -0.68 -10.14 -1.20
C GLY A 64 -0.24 -10.60 0.17
N CYS A 65 -1.17 -10.74 1.13
CA CYS A 65 -0.90 -11.27 2.46
C CYS A 65 -0.42 -12.72 2.40
N LEU A 66 -1.18 -13.60 1.73
CA LEU A 66 -0.86 -15.03 1.61
C LEU A 66 0.46 -15.26 0.88
N LEU A 67 0.71 -14.54 -0.21
CA LEU A 67 1.97 -14.60 -0.94
C LEU A 67 3.15 -14.12 -0.08
N SER A 68 2.98 -13.03 0.67
CA SER A 68 4.02 -12.51 1.56
C SER A 68 4.34 -13.48 2.69
N LEU A 69 3.34 -14.12 3.29
CA LEU A 69 3.52 -15.15 4.31
C LEU A 69 4.23 -16.37 3.74
N PHE A 70 3.79 -16.86 2.59
CA PHE A 70 4.39 -18.03 1.96
C PHE A 70 5.83 -17.77 1.52
N ARG A 71 6.12 -16.60 0.91
CA ARG A 71 7.49 -16.20 0.57
C ARG A 71 8.38 -16.18 1.80
N THR A 72 7.92 -15.55 2.89
CA THR A 72 8.67 -15.47 4.14
C THR A 72 9.00 -16.86 4.68
N ALA A 73 8.04 -17.79 4.64
CA ALA A 73 8.26 -19.17 5.06
C ALA A 73 9.27 -19.91 4.16
N THR A 74 9.25 -19.68 2.85
CA THR A 74 10.17 -20.35 1.91
C THR A 74 11.57 -19.74 1.87
N ASP A 75 11.70 -18.43 2.11
CA ASP A 75 13.01 -17.75 2.13
C ASP A 75 13.83 -18.14 3.37
N ALA A 76 13.17 -18.44 4.50
CA ALA A 76 13.83 -18.88 5.73
C ALA A 76 14.57 -20.23 5.58
N ASP A 77 14.07 -21.11 4.70
CA ASP A 77 14.57 -22.47 4.50
C ASP A 77 15.34 -22.65 3.17
N ASP A 78 15.65 -21.56 2.45
CA ASP A 78 16.24 -21.57 1.09
C ASP A 78 15.43 -22.38 0.04
N ARG A 79 14.10 -22.45 0.22
CA ARG A 79 13.17 -23.22 -0.63
C ARG A 79 12.44 -22.34 -1.64
N ARG A 80 13.16 -21.40 -2.27
CA ARG A 80 12.57 -20.43 -3.22
C ARG A 80 11.84 -21.07 -4.39
N GLU A 81 12.28 -22.24 -4.83
CA GLU A 81 11.61 -23.04 -5.86
C GLU A 81 10.15 -23.39 -5.51
N LEU A 82 9.81 -23.54 -4.22
CA LEU A 82 8.43 -23.78 -3.79
C LEU A 82 7.54 -22.57 -4.05
N PHE A 83 8.08 -21.35 -3.88
CA PHE A 83 7.36 -20.12 -4.20
C PHE A 83 7.12 -20.02 -5.72
N GLU A 84 8.12 -20.34 -6.54
CA GLU A 84 7.96 -20.36 -7.99
C GLU A 84 6.94 -21.40 -8.46
N ASN A 85 6.93 -22.58 -7.85
CA ASN A 85 5.95 -23.63 -8.13
C ASN A 85 4.54 -23.20 -7.74
N LEU A 86 4.35 -22.58 -6.57
CA LEU A 86 3.05 -22.01 -6.19
C LEU A 86 2.55 -21.00 -7.23
N LEU A 87 3.43 -20.12 -7.73
CA LEU A 87 3.04 -19.15 -8.76
C LEU A 87 2.60 -19.83 -10.06
N LYS A 88 3.26 -20.93 -10.47
CA LYS A 88 2.84 -21.73 -11.62
C LYS A 88 1.50 -22.40 -11.39
N ASP A 89 1.28 -22.98 -10.22
CA ASP A 89 0.02 -23.67 -9.86
C ASP A 89 -1.17 -22.70 -9.82
N LEU A 90 -0.93 -21.45 -9.43
CA LEU A 90 -1.93 -20.38 -9.43
C LEU A 90 -2.12 -19.71 -10.79
N ASP A 91 -1.38 -20.14 -11.83
CA ASP A 91 -1.28 -19.45 -13.13
C ASP A 91 -1.01 -17.94 -12.99
N MET A 92 -0.14 -17.59 -12.03
CA MET A 92 0.14 -16.21 -11.63
C MET A 92 1.55 -15.81 -12.06
N SER A 93 1.65 -14.74 -12.87
CA SER A 93 2.95 -14.16 -13.18
C SER A 93 3.64 -13.58 -11.93
N GLN A 94 4.97 -13.63 -11.91
CA GLN A 94 5.78 -13.05 -10.83
C GLN A 94 5.49 -11.55 -10.64
N THR A 95 5.31 -10.81 -11.75
CA THR A 95 4.91 -9.39 -11.73
C THR A 95 3.58 -9.17 -11.01
N GLN A 96 2.59 -10.05 -11.21
CA GLN A 96 1.31 -9.96 -10.53
C GLN A 96 1.44 -10.26 -9.03
N ALA A 97 2.22 -11.29 -8.68
CA ALA A 97 2.51 -11.62 -7.29
C ALA A 97 3.15 -10.43 -6.56
N TYR A 98 4.21 -9.84 -7.14
CA TYR A 98 4.85 -8.65 -6.58
C TYR A 98 3.90 -7.46 -6.43
N ARG A 99 3.00 -7.23 -7.40
CA ARG A 99 2.01 -6.14 -7.28
C ARG A 99 1.04 -6.38 -6.12
N CYS A 100 0.62 -7.63 -5.89
CA CYS A 100 -0.26 -7.96 -4.78
C CYS A 100 0.45 -7.76 -3.43
N GLU A 101 1.66 -8.29 -3.29
CA GLU A 101 2.47 -8.12 -2.07
C GLU A 101 2.82 -6.65 -1.81
N SER A 102 3.22 -5.92 -2.84
CA SER A 102 3.46 -4.47 -2.75
C SER A 102 2.21 -3.73 -2.26
N THR A 103 1.03 -4.09 -2.78
CA THR A 103 -0.24 -3.52 -2.33
C THR A 103 -0.52 -3.84 -0.85
N TRP A 104 -0.31 -5.09 -0.45
CA TRP A 104 -0.42 -5.52 0.94
C TRP A 104 0.54 -4.76 1.87
N ASN A 105 1.81 -4.64 1.51
CA ASN A 105 2.82 -3.97 2.32
C ASN A 105 2.54 -2.46 2.46
N CYS A 106 2.00 -1.83 1.41
CA CYS A 106 1.74 -0.39 1.42
C CYS A 106 0.41 -0.01 2.08
N PHE A 107 -0.64 -0.82 1.92
CA PHE A 107 -2.01 -0.46 2.29
C PHE A 107 -2.69 -1.47 3.22
N GLY A 108 -2.16 -2.68 3.36
CA GLY A 108 -2.77 -3.78 4.11
C GLY A 108 -3.10 -3.38 5.55
N LEU A 109 -2.15 -2.82 6.29
CA LEU A 109 -2.39 -2.38 7.66
C LEU A 109 -3.54 -1.36 7.76
N ALA A 110 -3.54 -0.36 6.89
CA ALA A 110 -4.56 0.69 6.90
C ALA A 110 -5.95 0.14 6.55
N LEU A 111 -6.02 -0.69 5.51
CA LEU A 111 -7.29 -1.23 5.01
C LEU A 111 -7.83 -2.37 5.89
N VAL A 112 -6.99 -3.09 6.63
CA VAL A 112 -7.45 -4.05 7.65
C VAL A 112 -7.99 -3.33 8.89
N ARG A 113 -7.33 -2.26 9.33
CA ARG A 113 -7.80 -1.46 10.49
C ARG A 113 -9.05 -0.64 10.18
N GLU A 114 -9.15 -0.15 8.94
CA GLU A 114 -10.26 0.70 8.47
C GLU A 114 -10.90 0.10 7.19
N PRO A 115 -11.57 -1.06 7.27
CA PRO A 115 -12.10 -1.78 6.11
C PRO A 115 -13.11 -0.96 5.30
N GLN A 116 -13.80 -0.02 5.94
CA GLN A 116 -14.70 0.92 5.28
C GLN A 116 -14.02 1.78 4.21
N LEU A 117 -12.69 1.92 4.24
CA LEU A 117 -11.93 2.68 3.23
C LEU A 117 -11.85 1.94 1.88
N ALA A 118 -11.95 0.61 1.87
CA ALA A 118 -11.83 -0.20 0.66
C ALA A 118 -12.83 0.20 -0.43
N LYS A 119 -14.05 0.61 -0.06
CA LYS A 119 -15.10 1.05 -1.00
C LYS A 119 -14.74 2.31 -1.80
N TYR A 120 -13.76 3.08 -1.33
CA TYR A 120 -13.29 4.29 -2.00
C TYR A 120 -12.13 4.03 -2.96
N PHE A 121 -11.50 2.85 -2.90
CA PHE A 121 -10.45 2.47 -3.83
C PHE A 121 -11.00 1.65 -5.00
N VAL A 122 -10.29 1.72 -6.12
CA VAL A 122 -10.39 0.74 -7.19
C VAL A 122 -9.13 -0.13 -7.06
N ALA A 123 -9.28 -1.45 -7.19
CA ALA A 123 -8.18 -2.41 -7.17
C ALA A 123 -6.92 -1.94 -7.93
N GLU A 124 -7.08 -1.51 -9.18
CA GLU A 124 -5.97 -1.03 -10.02
C GLU A 124 -5.33 0.26 -9.53
N SER A 125 -6.07 1.14 -8.83
CA SER A 125 -5.47 2.36 -8.28
C SER A 125 -4.53 2.06 -7.11
N LEU A 126 -4.82 1.02 -6.32
CA LEU A 126 -3.90 0.54 -5.28
C LEU A 126 -2.61 -0.01 -5.89
N LYS A 127 -2.69 -0.85 -6.93
CA LYS A 127 -1.52 -1.38 -7.64
C LYS A 127 -0.62 -0.27 -8.20
N ILE A 128 -1.22 0.82 -8.70
CA ILE A 128 -0.47 1.99 -9.18
C ILE A 128 0.23 2.70 -8.02
N LEU A 129 -0.48 2.93 -6.91
CA LEU A 129 0.03 3.69 -5.77
C LEU A 129 1.02 2.88 -4.91
N SER A 130 1.00 1.55 -5.01
CA SER A 130 1.91 0.67 -4.28
C SER A 130 3.26 0.52 -4.96
N ALA A 131 3.39 0.87 -6.24
CA ALA A 131 4.64 0.74 -6.98
C ALA A 131 5.82 1.39 -6.24
N ASP A 132 7.01 0.79 -6.36
CA ASP A 132 8.19 1.15 -5.57
C ASP A 132 8.65 2.59 -5.78
N SER A 133 8.39 3.16 -6.97
CA SER A 133 8.70 4.54 -7.30
C SER A 133 7.76 5.56 -6.63
N VAL A 134 6.67 5.12 -6.00
CA VAL A 134 5.67 5.98 -5.38
C VAL A 134 6.07 6.32 -3.94
N PRO A 135 6.24 7.62 -3.60
CA PRO A 135 6.60 8.03 -2.24
C PRO A 135 5.50 7.72 -1.22
N THR A 136 5.90 7.39 0.01
CA THR A 136 4.97 7.17 1.13
C THR A 136 3.98 8.32 1.33
N SER A 137 4.43 9.57 1.20
CA SER A 137 3.56 10.76 1.32
C SER A 137 2.42 10.80 0.29
N VAL A 138 2.62 10.22 -0.90
CA VAL A 138 1.56 10.10 -1.92
C VAL A 138 0.54 9.04 -1.52
N ARG A 139 1.00 7.92 -0.94
CA ARG A 139 0.15 6.83 -0.44
C ARG A 139 -0.70 7.32 0.74
N GLU A 140 -0.09 8.03 1.69
CA GLU A 140 -0.79 8.67 2.81
C GLU A 140 -1.80 9.71 2.32
N SER A 141 -1.44 10.53 1.34
CA SER A 141 -2.38 11.49 0.73
C SER A 141 -3.59 10.80 0.12
N ALA A 142 -3.42 9.63 -0.50
CA ALA A 142 -4.54 8.84 -1.02
C ALA A 142 -5.44 8.34 0.11
N LEU A 143 -4.87 7.81 1.20
CA LEU A 143 -5.62 7.36 2.39
C LEU A 143 -6.40 8.52 3.02
N GLN A 144 -5.77 9.69 3.20
CA GLN A 144 -6.43 10.87 3.78
C GLN A 144 -7.62 11.33 2.93
N ARG A 145 -7.52 11.27 1.60
CA ARG A 145 -8.64 11.55 0.71
C ARG A 145 -9.78 10.55 0.87
N THR A 146 -9.48 9.26 1.02
CA THR A 146 -10.52 8.26 1.28
C THR A 146 -11.22 8.44 2.62
N ARG A 147 -10.50 8.88 3.66
CA ARG A 147 -11.11 9.25 4.96
C ARG A 147 -12.08 10.43 4.84
N LYS A 148 -11.87 11.31 3.86
CA LYS A 148 -12.80 12.40 3.49
C LYS A 148 -13.92 11.95 2.54
N GLY A 149 -14.01 10.66 2.23
CA GLY A 149 -15.01 10.10 1.32
C GLY A 149 -14.70 10.24 -0.17
N GLU A 150 -13.50 10.70 -0.54
CA GLU A 150 -13.11 10.81 -1.95
C GLU A 150 -12.77 9.44 -2.54
N LYS A 151 -13.27 9.17 -3.75
CA LYS A 151 -12.95 7.94 -4.50
C LYS A 151 -11.60 8.06 -5.20
N ILE A 152 -10.71 7.10 -4.97
CA ILE A 152 -9.41 6.98 -5.63
C ILE A 152 -9.54 6.07 -6.85
N THR A 153 -9.87 6.69 -7.98
CA THR A 153 -9.87 6.05 -9.30
C THR A 153 -8.46 5.96 -9.88
N ILE A 154 -8.28 5.23 -10.98
CA ILE A 154 -7.02 5.18 -11.74
C ILE A 154 -6.55 6.60 -12.12
N LYS A 155 -7.49 7.46 -12.59
CA LYS A 155 -7.19 8.85 -12.95
C LYS A 155 -6.73 9.66 -11.74
N SER A 156 -7.39 9.49 -10.59
CA SER A 156 -7.02 10.17 -9.34
C SER A 156 -5.63 9.74 -8.86
N ALA A 157 -5.34 8.43 -8.88
CA ALA A 157 -4.02 7.90 -8.55
C ALA A 157 -2.92 8.49 -9.45
N LYS A 158 -3.12 8.50 -10.77
CA LYS A 158 -2.18 9.15 -11.71
C LYS A 158 -1.99 10.65 -11.43
N ALA A 159 -3.07 11.35 -11.06
CA ALA A 159 -2.98 12.77 -10.70
C ALA A 159 -2.20 13.01 -9.40
N LEU A 160 -2.34 12.13 -8.41
CA LEU A 160 -1.56 12.17 -7.18
C LEU A 160 -0.06 11.99 -7.46
N LEU A 161 0.31 11.07 -8.35
CA LEU A 161 1.69 10.88 -8.79
C LEU A 161 2.24 12.13 -9.48
N GLY A 162 1.47 12.72 -10.41
CA GLY A 162 1.88 13.94 -11.11
C GLY A 162 2.09 15.14 -10.17
N ARG A 163 1.31 15.25 -9.10
CA ARG A 163 1.51 16.29 -8.07
C ARG A 163 2.77 16.02 -7.23
N GLY A 164 2.98 14.77 -6.79
CA GLY A 164 4.18 14.39 -6.05
C GLY A 164 5.47 14.66 -6.82
N ALA A 165 5.48 14.39 -8.14
CA ALA A 165 6.61 14.69 -9.00
C ALA A 165 6.90 16.20 -9.12
N ARG A 166 5.85 17.04 -9.21
CA ARG A 166 6.00 18.51 -9.26
C ARG A 166 6.50 19.10 -7.94
N VAL A 167 6.04 18.56 -6.81
CA VAL A 167 6.53 18.99 -5.48
C VAL A 167 8.02 18.66 -5.32
N ARG A 168 8.44 17.46 -5.76
CA ARG A 168 9.87 17.07 -5.79
C ARG A 168 10.70 18.00 -6.69
N ALA A 169 10.22 18.32 -7.89
CA ALA A 169 10.90 19.23 -8.81
C ALA A 169 10.98 20.67 -8.25
N GLY A 170 9.94 21.13 -7.54
CA GLY A 170 9.91 22.44 -6.88
C GLY A 170 10.85 22.51 -5.67
N GLN A 171 10.92 21.47 -4.84
CA GLN A 171 11.84 21.39 -3.71
C GLN A 171 13.30 21.26 -4.15
N ALA A 172 13.57 20.52 -5.23
CA ALA A 172 14.90 20.47 -5.83
C ALA A 172 15.37 21.86 -6.30
N LYS A 173 14.48 22.66 -6.92
CA LYS A 173 14.77 24.05 -7.33
C LYS A 173 14.91 25.02 -6.16
N ALA A 174 14.14 24.84 -5.09
CA ALA A 174 14.24 25.67 -3.88
C ALA A 174 15.53 25.40 -3.11
N ASN A 175 15.98 24.14 -3.07
CA ASN A 175 17.24 23.76 -2.44
C ASN A 175 18.46 24.16 -3.27
N SER A 176 18.38 24.17 -4.61
CA SER A 176 19.45 24.71 -5.46
C SER A 176 19.55 26.24 -5.42
N ALA A 177 18.45 26.96 -5.17
CA ALA A 177 18.46 28.42 -5.01
C ALA A 177 18.94 28.88 -3.62
N LYS A 178 18.86 28.01 -2.60
CA LYS A 178 19.40 28.27 -1.26
C LYS A 178 20.87 27.87 -1.10
N ALA A 179 21.42 27.07 -2.02
CA ALA A 179 22.81 26.62 -1.98
C ALA A 179 23.84 27.66 -2.49
N THR A 180 23.40 28.78 -3.08
CA THR A 180 24.28 29.85 -3.59
C THR A 180 24.48 31.03 -2.63
N ARG A 181 23.92 30.97 -1.40
CA ARG A 181 24.17 31.98 -0.36
C ARG A 181 24.31 31.30 1.00
N ARG A 182 25.52 30.84 1.31
CA ARG A 182 26.16 30.86 2.65
C ARG A 182 27.42 29.99 2.61
N MET A 183 28.54 30.62 2.30
CA MET A 183 29.81 30.28 2.94
C MET A 183 29.89 31.14 4.20
N SER A 184 29.82 30.52 5.37
CA SER A 184 30.53 30.90 6.60
C SER A 184 30.10 29.97 7.74
N ASP A 185 31.07 29.24 8.24
CA ASP A 185 31.28 28.74 9.61
C ASP A 185 30.18 28.03 10.39
N GLY A 186 30.59 26.89 10.96
CA GLY A 186 30.10 26.41 12.24
C GLY A 186 29.19 25.19 12.19
N SER A 187 29.77 24.03 12.51
CA SER A 187 29.20 22.88 13.24
C SER A 187 27.67 22.83 13.39
N GLY A 188 27.02 21.83 12.80
CA GLY A 188 25.62 21.53 13.11
C GLY A 188 25.00 20.44 12.25
N ALA A 189 24.91 19.24 12.83
CA ALA A 189 23.91 18.20 12.61
C ALA A 189 23.51 17.88 11.16
N GLY A 190 24.09 16.80 10.61
CA GLY A 190 23.55 16.13 9.44
C GLY A 190 22.08 15.78 9.64
N GLY A 191 21.24 16.29 8.73
CA GLY A 191 19.80 16.05 8.74
C GLY A 191 19.49 14.56 8.69
N CYS A 192 19.20 14.01 9.86
CA CYS A 192 18.68 12.67 10.10
C CYS A 192 17.37 12.51 9.30
N LEU A 193 17.45 11.88 8.13
CA LEU A 193 16.34 11.60 7.21
C LEU A 193 15.86 10.15 7.39
N TRP A 194 15.42 9.81 8.60
CA TRP A 194 15.06 8.45 8.96
C TRP A 194 13.56 8.35 9.16
N SER A 195 12.96 7.31 8.59
CA SER A 195 11.62 6.86 8.94
C SER A 195 11.73 5.50 9.61
N TYR A 196 11.27 5.39 10.85
CA TYR A 196 11.25 4.17 11.63
C TYR A 196 10.25 3.16 11.05
N VAL A 197 10.69 1.93 10.76
CA VAL A 197 9.86 0.81 10.31
C VAL A 197 10.27 -0.45 11.07
N GLY A 198 9.82 -0.62 12.31
CA GLY A 198 10.07 -1.84 13.09
C GLY A 198 11.54 -2.24 13.20
N GLU A 199 11.85 -3.50 13.52
CA GLU A 199 13.16 -4.01 13.97
C GLU A 199 14.38 -3.70 13.07
N ALA A 200 14.19 -3.18 11.86
CA ALA A 200 15.27 -2.80 10.96
C ALA A 200 15.12 -1.35 10.48
N ILE A 201 16.18 -0.57 10.66
CA ILE A 201 16.26 0.79 10.12
C ILE A 201 16.96 0.73 8.76
N ARG A 202 16.27 1.17 7.69
CA ARG A 202 16.86 1.23 6.34
C ARG A 202 17.49 2.59 6.09
N LEU A 203 18.80 2.58 5.80
CA LEU A 203 19.58 3.74 5.41
C LEU A 203 19.81 3.79 3.90
N THR A 204 19.48 4.93 3.28
CA THR A 204 19.85 5.22 1.89
C THR A 204 20.89 6.33 1.89
N VAL A 205 22.12 6.00 1.49
CA VAL A 205 23.20 6.99 1.35
C VAL A 205 23.34 7.35 -0.12
N GLU A 206 23.06 8.61 -0.45
CA GLU A 206 23.28 9.17 -1.78
C GLU A 206 24.64 9.86 -1.83
N PRO A 207 25.54 9.51 -2.76
CA PRO A 207 26.79 10.22 -2.92
C PRO A 207 26.53 11.66 -3.36
N ARG A 208 27.27 12.61 -2.76
CA ARG A 208 27.11 14.06 -2.99
C ARG A 208 27.51 14.50 -4.40
N GLN A 209 28.18 13.63 -5.16
CA GLN A 209 28.55 13.83 -6.56
C GLN A 209 28.21 12.57 -7.36
N ALA A 210 27.72 12.76 -8.59
CA ALA A 210 27.18 11.68 -9.43
C ALA A 210 28.19 10.57 -9.76
N ASP A 211 29.50 10.86 -9.70
CA ASP A 211 30.59 9.93 -10.03
C ASP A 211 31.39 9.46 -8.81
N ALA A 212 31.00 9.84 -7.59
CA ALA A 212 31.66 9.38 -6.39
C ALA A 212 31.02 8.07 -5.91
N GLN A 213 31.76 6.97 -5.99
CA GLN A 213 31.32 5.72 -5.35
C GLN A 213 31.33 5.92 -3.84
N ALA A 214 30.15 5.87 -3.21
CA ALA A 214 30.06 5.97 -1.75
C ALA A 214 30.87 4.83 -1.13
N ASP A 215 31.81 5.16 -0.23
CA ASP A 215 32.59 4.17 0.50
C ASP A 215 31.68 3.48 1.53
N LYS A 216 31.01 2.43 1.06
CA LYS A 216 30.08 1.63 1.85
C LYS A 216 30.76 1.02 3.08
N ALA A 217 32.05 0.69 2.99
CA ALA A 217 32.79 0.08 4.09
C ALA A 217 33.12 1.10 5.19
N ALA A 218 33.41 2.36 4.84
CA ALA A 218 33.53 3.44 5.82
C ALA A 218 32.19 3.73 6.52
N ILE A 219 31.10 3.82 5.76
CA ILE A 219 29.76 4.09 6.30
C ILE A 219 29.31 2.99 7.28
N ILE A 220 29.52 1.71 6.93
CA ILE A 220 29.19 0.59 7.81
C ILE A 220 30.00 0.67 9.11
N ARG A 221 31.30 0.93 9.03
CA ARG A 221 32.16 1.08 10.22
C ARG A 221 31.72 2.22 11.13
N ASP A 222 31.38 3.38 10.57
CA ASP A 222 30.93 4.53 11.34
C ASP A 222 29.59 4.25 12.04
N LEU A 223 28.68 3.53 11.37
CA LEU A 223 27.39 3.12 11.95
C LEU A 223 27.56 2.09 13.07
N GLU A 224 28.43 1.10 12.87
CA GLU A 224 28.76 0.11 13.90
C GLU A 224 29.39 0.79 15.13
N ALA A 225 30.30 1.75 14.92
CA ALA A 225 30.89 2.54 16.00
C ALA A 225 29.84 3.36 16.77
N ALA A 226 28.93 4.03 16.07
CA ALA A 226 27.86 4.81 16.69
C ALA A 226 26.87 3.93 17.47
N ILE A 227 26.51 2.75 16.94
CA ILE A 227 25.65 1.79 17.64
C ILE A 227 26.34 1.28 18.91
N ASN A 228 27.64 0.99 18.84
CA ASN A 228 28.40 0.53 20.00
C ASN A 228 28.52 1.62 21.08
N GLN A 229 28.70 2.89 20.69
CA GLN A 229 28.67 4.02 21.62
C GLN A 229 27.31 4.18 22.30
N LEU A 230 26.21 4.10 21.54
CA LEU A 230 24.86 4.18 22.10
C LEU A 230 24.56 3.03 23.06
N ARG A 231 24.99 1.81 22.71
CA ARG A 231 24.85 0.65 23.60
C ARG A 231 25.65 0.83 24.89
N ALA A 232 26.87 1.36 24.81
CA ALA A 232 27.70 1.64 25.99
C ALA A 232 27.05 2.67 26.93
N VAL A 233 26.41 3.69 26.37
CA VAL A 233 25.66 4.72 27.12
C VAL A 233 24.41 4.14 27.79
N ASP A 234 23.66 3.26 27.11
CA ASP A 234 22.46 2.62 27.66
C ASP A 234 22.77 1.53 28.69
N SER A 235 23.95 0.89 28.63
CA SER A 235 24.41 -0.07 29.65
C SER A 235 24.98 0.56 30.91
N GLY A 236 25.07 1.90 30.98
CA GLY A 236 25.45 2.61 32.20
C GLY A 236 26.89 2.39 32.67
N ASP A 237 27.82 2.14 31.75
CA ASP A 237 29.24 1.97 32.08
C ASP A 237 29.92 3.37 32.11
N PRO A 238 30.31 3.91 33.29
CA PRO A 238 30.65 5.32 33.45
C PRO A 238 32.11 5.62 33.12
N ASN A 239 32.71 4.92 32.15
CA ASN A 239 34.16 4.98 31.97
C ASN A 239 34.60 5.02 30.50
N ILE A 240 34.12 6.01 29.75
CA ILE A 240 34.84 6.54 28.58
C ILE A 240 34.69 8.07 28.57
N ALA A 241 35.73 8.76 29.05
CA ALA A 241 36.05 10.15 28.76
C ALA A 241 37.15 10.18 27.69
#